data_AF-A0A2M7S1G9-F1
#
_entry.id   AF-A0A2M7S1G9-F1
#
_cell.length_a   1.000
_cell.length_b   1.000
_cell.length_c   1.000
_cell.angle_alpha   90.00
_cell.angle_beta   90.00
_cell.angle_gamma   90.00
#
_symmetry.space_group_name_H-M   'P 1'
#
loop_
_entity.id
_entity.type
_entity.pdbx_description
1 polymer ?
#
loop_
_entity_poly.entity_id
_entity_poly.type
_entity_poly.pdbx_seq_one_letter_code
_entity_poly.pdbx_strand_id
1 'polypeptide(L)' 'MSAVDLTFLKSYFGKWVALTRDQKRVIASGKTFKETIERVQKKKYKDPIYTKVIDFASFIP' A
#
# COMPACT_ATOMS: atom_id res chain seq x y z
N MET A 1 -16.14 -12.43 -10.59
CA MET A 1 -15.13 -11.59 -9.93
C MET A 1 -15.82 -10.81 -8.83
N SER A 2 -15.28 -10.82 -7.61
CA SER A 2 -15.85 -10.06 -6.48
C SER A 2 -15.12 -8.72 -6.34
N ALA A 3 -15.86 -7.65 -6.09
CA ALA A 3 -15.25 -6.36 -5.78
C ALA A 3 -14.56 -6.42 -4.40
N VAL A 4 -13.41 -5.75 -4.27
CA VAL A 4 -12.68 -5.60 -3.00
C VAL A 4 -12.85 -4.17 -2.53
N ASP A 5 -13.31 -3.99 -1.28
CA ASP A 5 -13.34 -2.66 -0.65
C ASP A 5 -11.92 -2.25 -0.26
N LEU A 6 -11.46 -1.15 -0.84
CA LEU A 6 -10.13 -0.56 -0.59
C LEU A 6 -10.22 0.73 0.25
N THR A 7 -11.38 1.01 0.85
CA THR A 7 -11.60 2.25 1.62
C THR A 7 -10.63 2.39 2.80
N PHE A 8 -10.12 1.28 3.34
CA PHE A 8 -9.10 1.26 4.40
C PHE A 8 -7.74 1.86 3.96
N LEU A 9 -7.50 2.08 2.66
CA LEU A 9 -6.27 2.70 2.16
C LEU A 9 -6.23 4.22 2.31
N LYS A 10 -7.34 4.88 2.67
CA LYS A 10 -7.40 6.34 2.81
C LYS A 10 -6.33 6.93 3.74
N SER A 11 -5.99 6.25 4.84
CA SER A 11 -4.92 6.71 5.77
C SER A 11 -3.50 6.65 5.17
N TYR A 12 -3.36 6.08 3.98
CA TYR A 12 -2.09 5.88 3.29
C TYR A 12 -1.94 6.75 2.04
N PHE A 13 -2.85 7.72 1.82
CA PHE A 13 -2.73 8.68 0.72
C PHE A 13 -1.32 9.31 0.64
N GLY A 14 -0.77 9.35 -0.57
CA GLY A 14 0.57 9.84 -0.87
C GLY A 14 1.71 8.84 -0.56
N LYS A 15 1.41 7.65 -0.04
CA LYS A 15 2.42 6.66 0.36
C LYS A 15 2.45 5.45 -0.57
N TRP A 16 3.58 4.76 -0.56
CA TRP A 16 3.69 3.39 -1.02
C TRP A 16 3.20 2.45 0.07
N VAL A 17 2.43 1.43 -0.32
CA VAL A 17 1.95 0.38 0.57
C VAL A 17 2.28 -0.99 -0.01
N ALA A 18 2.52 -1.94 0.88
CA ALA A 18 2.62 -3.36 0.60
C ALA A 18 1.39 -4.05 1.20
N LEU A 19 0.58 -4.69 0.34
CA LEU A 19 -0.65 -5.39 0.68
C LEU A 19 -0.41 -6.89 0.79
N THR A 20 -1.24 -7.56 1.59
CA THR A 20 -1.35 -9.01 1.52
C THR A 20 -1.92 -9.45 0.17
N ARG A 21 -1.68 -10.70 -0.22
CA ARG A 21 -2.14 -11.24 -1.50
C ARG A 21 -3.67 -11.19 -1.68
N ASP A 22 -4.40 -11.31 -0.57
CA ASP A 22 -5.87 -11.17 -0.52
C ASP A 22 -6.34 -9.70 -0.55
N GLN A 23 -5.42 -8.73 -0.56
CA GLN A 23 -5.67 -7.28 -0.66
C GLN A 23 -6.48 -6.68 0.49
N LYS A 24 -6.65 -7.39 1.62
CA LYS A 24 -7.44 -6.90 2.76
C LYS A 24 -6.63 -6.17 3.83
N ARG A 25 -5.29 -6.24 3.78
CA ARG A 25 -4.42 -5.68 4.84
C ARG A 25 -3.14 -5.07 4.29
N VAL A 26 -2.70 -3.98 4.92
CA VAL A 26 -1.37 -3.39 4.69
C VAL A 26 -0.35 -4.04 5.62
N ILE A 27 0.70 -4.61 5.03
CA ILE A 27 1.84 -5.19 5.73
C ILE A 27 2.81 -4.08 6.16
N ALA A 28 3.10 -3.14 5.25
CA ALA A 28 4.00 -2.02 5.47
C ALA A 28 3.64 -0.85 4.55
N SER A 29 4.05 0.35 4.95
CA SER A 29 3.95 1.56 4.11
C SER A 29 5.19 2.43 4.27
N GLY A 30 5.51 3.23 3.25
CA GLY A 30 6.65 4.15 3.24
C GLY A 30 6.42 5.33 2.28
N LYS A 31 7.25 6.37 2.39
CA LYS A 31 7.17 7.51 1.46
C LYS A 31 7.71 7.13 0.07
N THR A 32 8.66 6.21 0.04
CA THR A 32 9.27 5.70 -1.19
C THR A 32 9.03 4.20 -1.36
N PHE A 33 9.16 3.71 -2.59
CA PHE A 33 9.08 2.29 -2.89
C PHE A 33 10.18 1.50 -2.18
N LYS A 34 11.42 2.01 -2.21
CA LYS A 34 12.59 1.42 -1.53
C LYS A 34 12.33 1.23 -0.03
N GLU A 35 11.90 2.29 0.65
CA GLU A 35 11.60 2.24 2.09
C GLU A 35 10.52 1.20 2.41
N THR A 36 9.53 1.06 1.53
CA THR A 36 8.44 0.08 1.70
C THR A 36 8.96 -1.34 1.56
N ILE A 37 9.81 -1.63 0.57
CA ILE A 37 10.47 -2.94 0.40
C ILE A 37 11.30 -3.27 1.63
N GLU A 38 12.14 -2.35 2.11
CA GLU A 38 13.00 -2.57 3.28
C GLU A 38 12.16 -2.92 4.52
N ARG A 39 11.00 -2.26 4.70
CA ARG A 39 10.07 -2.57 5.80
C ARG A 39 9.42 -3.95 5.64
N VAL A 40 9.07 -4.37 4.42
CA VAL A 40 8.51 -5.72 4.17
C VAL A 40 9.57 -6.79 4.42
N GLN A 41 10.80 -6.60 3.95
CA GLN A 41 11.90 -7.53 4.16
C GLN A 41 12.18 -7.76 5.65
N LYS A 42 12.17 -6.69 6.46
CA LYS A 42 12.27 -6.79 7.93
C LYS A 42 11.15 -7.64 8.55
N LYS A 43 9.97 -7.65 7.96
CA LYS A 43 8.80 -8.46 8.37
C LYS A 43 8.80 -9.87 7.78
N LYS A 44 9.77 -10.24 6.93
CA LYS A 44 9.89 -11.55 6.27
C LYS A 44 8.64 -12.00 5.49
N TYR A 45 7.84 -11.04 5.00
CA TYR A 45 6.68 -11.36 4.17
C TYR A 45 7.12 -11.64 2.73
N LYS A 46 6.75 -12.80 2.19
CA LYS A 46 7.35 -13.34 0.95
C LYS A 46 6.70 -12.87 -0.35
N ASP A 47 5.41 -12.54 -0.34
CA ASP A 47 4.65 -12.25 -1.57
C ASP A 47 3.71 -11.03 -1.42
N PRO A 48 4.25 -9.83 -1.12
CA PRO A 48 3.44 -8.62 -1.00
C PRO A 48 3.06 -8.05 -2.37
N ILE A 49 1.87 -7.45 -2.46
CA ILE A 49 1.45 -6.64 -3.61
C ILE A 49 1.78 -5.17 -3.30
N TYR A 50 2.59 -4.52 -4.12
CA TYR A 50 2.93 -3.12 -3.91
C TYR A 50 2.06 -2.18 -4.73
N THR A 51 1.62 -1.07 -4.11
CA THR A 51 0.90 -0.01 -4.82
C THR A 51 1.18 1.36 -4.21
N LYS A 52 1.11 2.42 -5.01
CA LYS A 52 1.16 3.80 -4.54
C LYS A 52 -0.28 4.29 -4.38
N VAL A 53 -0.65 4.68 -3.18
CA VAL A 53 -1.98 5.23 -2.91
C VAL A 53 -1.97 6.70 -3.32
N ILE A 54 -2.59 7.00 -4.46
CA ILE A 54 -2.65 8.35 -5.01
C ILE A 54 -3.62 9.17 -4.16
N ASP A 55 -3.14 10.33 -3.68
CA ASP A 55 -4.03 11.34 -3.12
C ASP A 55 -4.65 12.15 -4.25
N PHE A 56 -5.92 11.91 -4.55
CA PHE A 56 -6.61 12.61 -5.62
C PHE A 56 -7.05 14.03 -5.22
N ALA A 57 -7.14 14.31 -3.91
CA ALA A 57 -7.46 15.66 -3.42
C ALA A 57 -6.37 16.67 -3.80
N SER A 58 -5.10 16.24 -3.78
CA SER A 58 -3.96 17.07 -4.21
C SER A 58 -3.82 17.20 -5.73
N PHE A 59 -4.62 16.48 -6.53
CA PHE A 59 -4.50 16.44 -7.99
C PHE A 59 -5.50 17.36 -8.71
N ILE A 60 -6.41 18.00 -7.97
CA ILE A 60 -7.29 19.05 -8.50
C ILE A 60 -6.57 20.38 -8.27
N PRO A 61 -6.08 21.05 -9.33
CA PRO A 61 -5.44 22.36 -9.23
C PRO A 61 -6.41 23.47 -8.81
#